data_AF-A0A7W3T3N5-F1
#
_entry.id   AF-A0A7W3T3N5-F1
#
_cell.length_a   1.000
_cell.length_b   1.000
_cell.length_c   1.000
_cell.angle_alpha   90.00
_cell.angle_beta   90.00
_cell.angle_gamma   90.00
#
_symmetry.space_group_name_H-M   'P 1'
#
loop_
_entity.id
_entity.type
_entity.pdbx_description
1 polymer ?
#
loop_
_entity_poly.entity_id
_entity_poly.type
_entity_poly.pdbx_seq_one_letter_code
_entity_poly.pdbx_strand_id
1 'polypeptide(L)'
;MVRPLPPGAVPGPLSSGGPASAARLPSAGRPPARRRRRPPARCPCRGPAAGRSGPGEQRRYRRPFLDTDRRTTRLACERQHLPVWDDPHNADPAFTRSRVRHEALPALEKALGRGVTEALSRTARLFRDDADALDAWAERAARAATGPDGTLDVAVLGELPPAVRRRVLRRAAIAAGAPAGSLFARHIEETDRLITAWRGQRPLNLPGRVEARRQGGRLVLQQAIR
;
A
#
# COMPACT_ATOMS: atom_id res chain seq x y z
N MET A 1 18.41 -54.81 5.93
CA MET A 1 18.77 -56.10 6.55
C MET A 1 20.18 -55.97 7.13
N VAL A 2 20.33 -56.42 8.38
CA VAL A 2 21.57 -56.67 9.18
C VAL A 2 22.40 -55.42 9.58
N ARG A 3 22.36 -54.84 10.81
CA ARG A 3 22.67 -55.26 12.22
C ARG A 3 24.19 -55.21 12.61
N PRO A 4 24.56 -55.02 13.91
CA PRO A 4 25.33 -53.85 14.40
C PRO A 4 26.47 -54.11 15.44
N LEU A 5 27.15 -53.03 15.92
CA LEU A 5 27.76 -52.73 17.27
C LEU A 5 28.84 -53.69 17.89
N PRO A 6 29.45 -53.43 19.08
CA PRO A 6 30.21 -52.30 19.71
C PRO A 6 31.50 -52.85 20.46
N PRO A 7 31.96 -52.48 21.70
CA PRO A 7 31.86 -51.28 22.59
C PRO A 7 33.19 -50.86 23.32
N GLY A 8 33.12 -49.81 24.16
CA GLY A 8 33.96 -49.59 25.37
C GLY A 8 34.94 -48.40 25.26
N ALA A 9 35.18 -47.54 26.25
CA ALA A 9 34.96 -47.62 27.69
C ALA A 9 34.93 -46.22 28.34
N VAL A 10 34.18 -46.11 29.45
CA VAL A 10 34.36 -45.14 30.55
C VAL A 10 34.84 -45.97 31.76
N PRO A 11 35.66 -45.45 32.68
CA PRO A 11 35.14 -44.72 33.86
C PRO A 11 36.09 -43.58 34.33
N GLY A 12 35.63 -42.53 35.02
CA GLY A 12 35.48 -42.51 36.48
C GLY A 12 36.21 -41.29 37.10
N PRO A 13 35.89 -40.86 38.34
CA PRO A 13 35.83 -39.45 38.75
C PRO A 13 36.92 -39.02 39.76
N LEU A 14 36.94 -37.73 40.17
CA LEU A 14 37.07 -37.23 41.58
C LEU A 14 37.27 -35.69 41.65
N SER A 15 36.50 -35.07 42.56
CA SER A 15 36.78 -33.95 43.51
C SER A 15 37.83 -32.87 43.19
N SER A 16 37.78 -31.59 43.61
CA SER A 16 37.02 -30.86 44.64
C SER A 16 37.53 -29.40 44.69
N GLY A 17 36.70 -28.44 45.14
CA GLY A 17 37.20 -27.33 45.99
C GLY A 17 37.19 -25.88 45.48
N GLY A 18 36.06 -25.17 45.71
CA GLY A 18 35.92 -23.78 46.25
C GLY A 18 36.49 -22.55 45.50
N PRO A 19 36.25 -21.31 45.99
CA PRO A 19 35.04 -20.76 46.61
C PRO A 19 34.48 -19.53 45.86
N ALA A 20 33.37 -19.00 46.38
CA ALA A 20 32.59 -17.88 45.89
C ALA A 20 33.36 -16.55 45.69
N SER A 21 32.99 -15.80 44.66
CA SER A 21 33.00 -14.34 44.72
C SER A 21 31.80 -13.76 43.96
N ALA A 22 31.05 -12.93 44.69
CA ALA A 22 29.81 -12.31 44.27
C ALA A 22 30.06 -11.25 43.20
N ALA A 23 29.50 -11.46 42.00
CA ALA A 23 29.35 -10.41 41.00
C ALA A 23 27.88 -9.98 40.93
N ARG A 24 27.67 -8.72 41.31
CA ARG A 24 26.42 -7.97 41.38
C ARG A 24 25.53 -8.15 40.15
N LEU A 25 24.26 -8.48 40.41
CA LEU A 25 23.13 -8.20 39.52
C LEU A 25 22.96 -6.68 39.37
N PRO A 26 22.92 -6.10 38.16
CA PRO A 26 22.29 -4.81 37.96
C PRO A 26 20.77 -5.00 37.90
N SER A 27 20.13 -4.37 38.86
CA SER A 27 18.69 -4.17 39.03
C SER A 27 17.92 -3.95 37.73
N ALA A 28 16.79 -4.64 37.64
CA ALA A 28 15.69 -4.40 36.72
C ALA A 28 15.37 -2.89 36.60
N GLY A 29 15.69 -2.32 35.44
CA GLY A 29 15.22 -1.01 35.03
C GLY A 29 13.70 -1.05 34.83
N ARG A 30 13.00 -0.15 35.52
CA ARG A 30 11.56 0.13 35.38
C ARG A 30 11.12 0.16 33.90
N PRO A 31 9.96 -0.41 33.54
CA PRO A 31 9.42 -0.28 32.20
C PRO A 31 9.07 1.20 31.95
N PRO A 32 9.46 1.80 30.81
CA PRO A 32 8.99 3.14 30.48
C PRO A 32 7.48 3.10 30.23
N ALA A 33 6.81 4.12 30.76
CA ALA A 33 5.38 4.35 30.65
C ALA A 33 4.86 4.11 29.22
N ARG A 34 3.77 3.35 29.12
CA ARG A 34 3.01 3.11 27.89
C ARG A 34 2.52 4.45 27.33
N ARG A 35 3.34 5.11 26.50
CA ARG A 35 2.86 6.14 25.59
C ARG A 35 1.87 5.44 24.66
N ARG A 36 0.60 5.83 24.72
CA ARG A 36 -0.44 5.45 23.75
C ARG A 36 0.09 5.82 22.36
N ARG A 37 0.68 4.85 21.66
CA ARG A 37 1.11 5.03 20.27
C ARG A 37 -0.16 5.29 19.47
N ARG A 38 -0.27 6.49 18.89
CA ARG A 38 -1.28 6.79 17.87
C ARG A 38 -1.24 5.65 16.83
N PRO A 39 -2.39 5.17 16.33
CA PRO A 39 -2.42 4.16 15.28
C PRO A 39 -1.56 4.65 14.10
N PRO A 40 -0.69 3.82 13.51
CA PRO A 40 0.04 4.25 12.32
C PRO A 40 -0.99 4.62 11.26
N ALA A 41 -0.81 5.81 10.67
CA ALA A 41 -1.52 6.21 9.47
C ALA A 41 -1.48 5.04 8.49
N ARG A 42 -2.66 4.65 7.98
CA ARG A 42 -2.82 3.55 7.02
C ARG A 42 -1.68 3.60 6.01
N CYS A 43 -0.80 2.62 6.07
CA CYS A 43 0.34 2.51 5.18
C CYS A 43 -0.21 2.46 3.75
N PRO A 44 0.07 3.43 2.87
CA PRO A 44 -0.41 3.40 1.50
C PRO A 44 0.52 2.47 0.71
N CYS A 45 0.53 1.18 1.06
CA CYS A 45 1.12 0.15 0.21
C CYS A 45 0.16 -0.10 -0.97
N ARG A 46 0.07 0.90 -1.85
CA ARG A 46 -0.44 0.73 -3.21
C ARG A 46 0.49 -0.29 -3.89
N GLY A 47 -0.09 -1.26 -4.60
CA GLY A 47 0.64 -2.21 -5.44
C GLY A 47 1.51 -1.51 -6.49
N PRO A 48 2.28 -2.24 -7.31
CA PRO A 48 3.22 -1.69 -8.28
C PRO A 48 2.50 -0.97 -9.42
N ALA A 49 1.91 0.18 -9.13
CA ALA A 49 1.92 1.24 -10.12
C ALA A 49 3.34 1.79 -10.07
N ALA A 50 4.03 1.82 -11.21
CA ALA A 50 5.09 2.78 -11.45
C ALA A 50 4.46 4.18 -11.44
N GLY A 51 3.96 4.61 -10.27
CA GLY A 51 3.32 5.89 -10.07
C GLY A 51 4.37 6.97 -10.16
N ARG A 52 4.48 7.60 -11.33
CA ARG A 52 5.13 8.91 -11.47
C ARG A 52 4.34 9.87 -10.59
N SER A 53 4.86 10.21 -9.42
CA SER A 53 4.35 11.34 -8.62
C SER A 53 5.03 12.63 -9.11
N GLY A 54 4.62 13.81 -8.61
CA GLY A 54 5.14 15.12 -9.05
C GLY A 54 6.57 15.45 -8.60
N PRO A 55 7.05 16.69 -8.87
CA PRO A 55 8.44 17.09 -8.73
C PRO A 55 8.78 17.38 -7.26
N GLY A 56 9.30 16.35 -6.61
CA GLY A 56 9.99 16.38 -5.32
C GLY A 56 10.72 15.06 -5.26
N GLU A 57 12.04 15.08 -5.13
CA GLU A 57 12.96 13.94 -5.29
C GLU A 57 12.35 12.58 -4.92
N GLN A 58 11.82 11.89 -5.94
CA GLN A 58 11.20 10.59 -5.74
C GLN A 58 12.30 9.54 -5.66
N ARG A 59 12.54 9.04 -4.45
CA ARG A 59 13.28 7.80 -4.28
C ARG A 59 12.52 6.69 -5.00
N ARG A 60 13.01 6.28 -6.17
CA ARG A 60 12.41 5.20 -6.96
C ARG A 60 12.58 3.89 -6.20
N TYR A 61 11.56 3.48 -5.45
CA TYR A 61 11.55 2.18 -4.79
C TYR A 61 11.46 1.07 -5.83
N ARG A 62 12.61 0.44 -6.12
CA ARG A 62 12.64 -0.77 -6.97
C ARG A 62 12.21 -1.98 -6.14
N ARG A 63 11.36 -2.83 -6.73
CA ARG A 63 10.86 -4.06 -6.11
C ARG A 63 11.22 -5.27 -7.00
N PRO A 64 12.51 -5.64 -7.09
CA PRO A 64 12.96 -6.67 -8.03
C PRO A 64 12.34 -8.06 -7.78
N PHE A 65 11.99 -8.39 -6.53
CA PHE A 65 11.41 -9.68 -6.15
C PHE A 65 9.88 -9.69 -6.09
N LEU A 66 9.21 -8.77 -6.78
CA LEU A 66 7.74 -8.64 -6.65
C LEU A 66 6.98 -9.79 -7.31
N ASP A 67 7.52 -10.33 -8.39
CA ASP A 67 6.95 -11.44 -9.15
C ASP A 67 7.55 -12.80 -8.75
N THR A 68 8.49 -12.80 -7.80
CA THR A 68 9.12 -14.03 -7.28
C THR A 68 8.35 -14.54 -6.08
N ASP A 69 8.00 -15.83 -6.07
CA ASP A 69 7.36 -16.44 -4.90
C ASP A 69 8.31 -16.49 -3.69
N ARG A 70 7.71 -16.41 -2.49
CA ARG A 70 8.45 -16.49 -1.22
C ARG A 70 9.16 -17.82 -1.04
N ARG A 71 8.62 -18.94 -1.57
CA ARG A 71 9.31 -20.23 -1.50
C ARG A 71 10.58 -20.22 -2.34
N THR A 72 10.51 -19.64 -3.54
CA THR A 72 11.66 -19.50 -4.43
C THR A 72 12.75 -18.63 -3.82
N THR A 73 12.40 -17.51 -3.19
CA THR A 73 13.40 -16.65 -2.51
C THR A 73 14.02 -17.34 -1.31
N ARG A 74 13.25 -18.07 -0.49
CA ARG A 74 13.80 -18.86 0.62
C ARG A 74 14.74 -19.96 0.16
N LEU A 75 14.34 -20.73 -0.85
CA LEU A 75 15.19 -21.78 -1.42
C LEU A 75 16.51 -21.22 -1.98
N ALA A 76 16.46 -20.04 -2.59
CA ALA A 76 17.66 -19.36 -3.09
C ALA A 76 18.58 -18.92 -1.95
N CYS A 77 18.03 -18.41 -0.83
CA CYS A 77 18.80 -18.08 0.37
C CYS A 77 19.41 -19.32 1.02
N GLU A 78 18.67 -20.42 1.12
CA GLU A 78 19.16 -21.70 1.66
C GLU A 78 20.33 -22.24 0.83
N ARG A 79 20.20 -22.26 -0.50
CA ARG A 79 21.27 -22.71 -1.41
C ARG A 79 22.53 -21.84 -1.37
N GLN A 80 22.39 -20.58 -0.99
CA GLN A 80 23.50 -19.63 -0.85
C GLN A 80 23.97 -19.51 0.60
N HIS A 81 23.43 -20.31 1.52
CA HIS A 81 23.72 -20.27 2.95
C HIS A 81 23.59 -18.86 3.57
N LEU A 82 22.62 -18.08 3.08
CA LEU A 82 22.36 -16.74 3.59
C LEU A 82 21.48 -16.82 4.85
N PRO A 83 21.85 -16.16 5.96
CA PRO A 83 21.02 -16.11 7.15
C PRO A 83 19.73 -15.32 6.87
N VAL A 84 18.58 -15.96 7.11
CA VAL A 84 17.26 -15.33 6.93
C VAL A 84 16.71 -14.88 8.28
N TRP A 85 16.40 -13.59 8.40
CA TRP A 85 15.68 -13.06 9.55
C TRP A 85 14.18 -12.95 9.25
N ASP A 86 13.36 -13.62 10.06
CA ASP A 86 11.91 -13.45 10.03
C ASP A 86 11.48 -12.35 11.01
N ASP A 87 11.03 -11.20 10.48
CA ASP A 87 10.50 -10.08 11.27
C ASP A 87 9.20 -10.51 12.02
N PRO A 88 9.13 -10.33 13.36
CA PRO A 88 7.94 -10.61 14.17
C PRO A 88 6.66 -9.94 13.67
N HIS A 89 6.77 -8.77 13.04
CA HIS A 89 5.62 -8.03 12.49
C HIS A 89 4.88 -8.80 11.38
N ASN A 90 5.54 -9.75 10.72
CA ASN A 90 4.93 -10.57 9.68
C ASN A 90 3.91 -11.59 10.21
N ALA A 91 3.93 -11.87 11.52
CA ALA A 91 3.03 -12.81 12.19
C ALA A 91 2.04 -12.10 13.14
N ASP A 92 2.21 -10.80 13.40
CA ASP A 92 1.38 -10.08 14.37
C ASP A 92 -0.05 -9.82 13.82
N PRO A 93 -1.11 -10.36 14.45
CA PRO A 93 -2.50 -10.20 14.01
C PRO A 93 -3.03 -8.77 14.21
N ALA A 94 -2.33 -7.88 14.92
CA ALA A 94 -2.69 -6.47 15.00
C ALA A 94 -2.67 -5.79 13.61
N PHE A 95 -1.90 -6.33 12.66
CA PHE A 95 -1.80 -5.79 11.31
C PHE A 95 -2.78 -6.48 10.36
N THR A 96 -3.62 -5.68 9.70
CA THR A 96 -4.60 -6.16 8.71
C THR A 96 -3.96 -7.05 7.64
N ARG A 97 -2.74 -6.73 7.22
CA ARG A 97 -2.00 -7.54 6.23
C ARG A 97 -1.68 -8.96 6.74
N SER A 98 -1.30 -9.08 8.00
CA SER A 98 -0.99 -10.36 8.64
C SER A 98 -2.26 -11.22 8.76
N ARG A 99 -3.36 -10.63 9.26
CA ARG A 99 -4.67 -11.30 9.33
C ARG A 99 -5.17 -11.78 7.98
N VAL A 100 -5.08 -10.95 6.94
CA VAL A 100 -5.50 -11.36 5.59
C VAL A 100 -4.69 -12.56 5.12
N ARG A 101 -3.38 -12.59 5.38
CA ARG A 101 -2.50 -13.67 4.93
C ARG A 101 -2.68 -14.97 5.71
N HIS A 102 -2.86 -14.90 7.02
CA HIS A 102 -2.87 -16.07 7.91
C HIS A 102 -4.28 -16.57 8.25
N GLU A 103 -5.31 -15.72 8.18
CA GLU A 103 -6.69 -16.08 8.54
C GLU A 103 -7.60 -16.09 7.29
N ALA A 104 -7.66 -14.97 6.56
CA ALA A 104 -8.66 -14.80 5.51
C ALA A 104 -8.38 -15.63 4.24
N LEU A 105 -7.16 -15.60 3.71
CA LEU A 105 -6.80 -16.34 2.49
C LEU A 105 -6.91 -17.87 2.70
N PRO A 106 -6.38 -18.46 3.80
CA PRO A 106 -6.54 -19.90 4.04
C PRO A 106 -8.01 -20.31 4.23
N ALA A 107 -8.83 -19.47 4.88
CA ALA A 107 -10.27 -19.72 5.01
C ALA A 107 -10.98 -19.72 3.65
N LEU A 108 -10.62 -18.80 2.74
CA LEU A 108 -11.15 -18.74 1.38
C LEU A 108 -10.75 -19.96 0.54
N GLU A 109 -9.50 -20.40 0.62
CA GLU A 109 -9.04 -21.62 -0.07
C GLU A 109 -9.75 -22.88 0.45
N LYS A 110 -10.01 -22.96 1.76
CA LYS A 110 -10.76 -24.07 2.34
C LYS A 110 -12.21 -24.11 1.86
N ALA A 111 -12.85 -22.95 1.67
CA ALA A 111 -14.25 -22.86 1.27
C ALA A 111 -14.48 -23.05 -0.24
N LEU A 112 -13.60 -22.47 -1.07
CA LEU A 112 -13.78 -22.40 -2.53
C LEU A 112 -12.91 -23.40 -3.31
N GLY A 113 -11.93 -24.02 -2.66
CA GLY A 113 -11.02 -25.00 -3.26
C GLY A 113 -9.61 -24.45 -3.55
N ARG A 114 -8.71 -25.36 -3.92
CA ARG A 114 -7.31 -25.03 -4.22
C ARG A 114 -7.22 -24.18 -5.49
N GLY A 115 -6.35 -23.16 -5.49
CA GLY A 115 -6.06 -22.31 -6.66
C GLY A 115 -6.79 -20.96 -6.69
N VAL A 116 -7.65 -20.66 -5.70
CA VAL A 116 -8.36 -19.37 -5.60
C VAL A 116 -7.37 -18.20 -5.46
N THR A 117 -6.34 -18.35 -4.64
CA THR A 117 -5.31 -17.32 -4.47
C THR A 117 -4.57 -17.02 -5.77
N GLU A 118 -4.29 -18.04 -6.59
CA GLU A 118 -3.66 -17.87 -7.90
C GLU A 118 -4.60 -17.18 -8.89
N ALA A 119 -5.87 -17.59 -8.93
CA ALA A 119 -6.88 -16.95 -9.77
C ALA A 119 -7.06 -15.47 -9.40
N LEU A 120 -7.18 -15.15 -8.10
CA LEU A 120 -7.23 -13.77 -7.61
C LEU A 120 -5.97 -12.98 -7.97
N SER A 121 -4.80 -13.61 -7.90
CA SER A 121 -3.53 -12.98 -8.28
C SER A 121 -3.48 -12.66 -9.78
N ARG A 122 -3.97 -13.56 -10.66
CA ARG A 122 -4.09 -13.31 -12.10
C ARG A 122 -5.07 -12.17 -12.39
N THR A 123 -6.25 -12.19 -11.79
CA THR A 123 -7.26 -11.13 -11.96
C THR A 123 -6.74 -9.78 -11.45
N ALA A 124 -6.01 -9.76 -10.34
CA ALA A 124 -5.39 -8.54 -9.82
C ALA A 124 -4.29 -7.98 -10.73
N ARG A 125 -3.61 -8.82 -11.52
CA ARG A 125 -2.68 -8.37 -12.56
C ARG A 125 -3.43 -7.72 -13.72
N LEU A 126 -4.47 -8.38 -14.25
CA LEU A 126 -5.32 -7.82 -15.31
C LEU A 126 -5.90 -6.46 -14.92
N PHE A 127 -6.48 -6.34 -13.72
CA PHE A 127 -7.01 -5.05 -13.26
C PHE A 127 -5.95 -3.97 -13.06
N ARG A 128 -4.68 -4.35 -12.86
CA ARG A 128 -3.59 -3.39 -12.80
C ARG A 128 -3.25 -2.87 -14.19
N ASP A 129 -3.14 -3.77 -15.16
CA ASP A 129 -2.85 -3.41 -16.55
C ASP A 129 -3.97 -2.50 -17.09
N ASP A 130 -5.24 -2.84 -16.81
CA ASP A 130 -6.40 -2.00 -17.14
C ASP A 130 -6.33 -0.64 -16.44
N ALA A 131 -5.98 -0.61 -15.15
CA ALA A 131 -5.89 0.64 -14.40
C ALA A 131 -4.78 1.54 -14.93
N ASP A 132 -3.64 0.98 -15.32
CA ASP A 132 -2.50 1.71 -15.88
C ASP A 132 -2.84 2.26 -17.28
N ALA A 133 -3.53 1.48 -18.12
CA ALA A 133 -4.03 1.94 -19.41
C ALA A 133 -5.04 3.10 -19.27
N LEU A 134 -5.98 2.97 -18.32
CA LEU A 134 -6.95 4.02 -18.02
C LEU A 134 -6.29 5.27 -17.43
N ASP A 135 -5.26 5.11 -16.60
CA ASP A 135 -4.49 6.24 -16.06
C ASP A 135 -3.73 6.97 -17.17
N ALA A 136 -3.12 6.24 -18.13
CA ALA A 136 -2.46 6.83 -19.28
C ALA A 136 -3.45 7.57 -20.21
N TRP A 137 -4.66 7.02 -20.40
CA TRP A 137 -5.71 7.71 -21.16
C TRP A 137 -6.18 8.97 -20.43
N ALA A 138 -6.43 8.88 -19.12
CA ALA A 138 -6.80 10.04 -18.31
C ALA A 138 -5.73 11.14 -18.36
N GLU A 139 -4.45 10.80 -18.41
CA GLU A 139 -3.39 11.79 -18.59
C GLU A 139 -3.47 12.53 -19.92
N ARG A 140 -3.66 11.80 -21.02
CA ARG A 140 -3.81 12.41 -22.34
C ARG A 140 -5.04 13.31 -22.40
N ALA A 141 -6.16 12.82 -21.89
CA ALA A 141 -7.41 13.56 -21.84
C ALA A 141 -7.32 14.80 -20.96
N ALA A 142 -6.67 14.71 -19.79
CA ALA A 142 -6.43 15.86 -18.91
C ALA A 142 -5.60 16.93 -19.62
N ARG A 143 -4.51 16.54 -20.32
CA ARG A 143 -3.69 17.49 -21.07
C ARG A 143 -4.48 18.20 -22.18
N ALA A 144 -5.34 17.47 -22.89
CA ALA A 144 -6.17 18.07 -23.93
C ALA A 144 -7.27 19.00 -23.36
N ALA A 145 -7.83 18.67 -22.20
CA ALA A 145 -8.89 19.45 -21.57
C ALA A 145 -8.37 20.63 -20.73
N THR A 146 -7.07 20.70 -20.44
CA THR A 146 -6.50 21.77 -19.60
C THR A 146 -6.18 22.98 -20.45
N GLY A 147 -6.87 24.09 -20.20
CA GLY A 147 -6.57 25.38 -20.80
C GLY A 147 -5.29 26.02 -20.23
N PRO A 148 -4.80 27.10 -20.87
CA PRO A 148 -3.59 27.81 -20.44
C PRO A 148 -3.65 28.33 -19.00
N ASP A 149 -4.86 28.63 -18.50
CA ASP A 149 -5.11 29.13 -17.14
C ASP A 149 -5.17 28.02 -16.08
N GLY A 150 -4.88 26.76 -16.44
CA GLY A 150 -5.02 25.60 -15.55
C GLY A 150 -6.48 25.18 -15.29
N THR A 151 -7.42 25.76 -16.03
CA THR A 151 -8.86 25.43 -15.97
C THR A 151 -9.18 24.26 -16.90
N LEU A 152 -10.17 23.45 -16.53
CA LEU A 152 -10.57 22.29 -17.32
C LEU A 152 -11.80 22.59 -18.18
N ASP A 153 -11.76 22.25 -19.46
CA ASP A 153 -12.90 22.39 -20.37
C ASP A 153 -13.99 21.35 -20.06
N VAL A 154 -15.20 21.80 -19.75
CA VAL A 154 -16.32 20.91 -19.40
C VAL A 154 -16.88 20.18 -20.61
N ALA A 155 -16.83 20.76 -21.81
CA ALA A 155 -17.33 20.13 -23.03
C ALA A 155 -16.46 18.93 -23.39
N VAL A 156 -15.14 19.12 -23.41
CA VAL A 156 -14.16 18.04 -23.66
C VAL A 156 -14.29 16.93 -22.62
N LEU A 157 -14.45 17.30 -21.34
CA LEU A 157 -14.67 16.30 -20.29
C LEU A 157 -16.01 15.58 -20.43
N GLY A 158 -17.06 16.27 -20.90
CA GLY A 158 -18.40 15.71 -21.08
C GLY A 158 -18.44 14.55 -22.08
N GLU A 159 -17.64 14.61 -23.14
CA GLU A 159 -17.53 13.56 -24.17
C GLU A 159 -16.79 12.31 -23.68
N LEU A 160 -15.99 12.43 -22.62
CA LEU A 160 -15.22 11.30 -22.10
C LEU A 160 -16.09 10.28 -21.37
N PRO A 161 -15.71 8.99 -21.41
CA PRO A 161 -16.31 7.97 -20.57
C PRO A 161 -16.18 8.34 -19.08
N PRO A 162 -17.18 8.00 -18.23
CA PRO A 162 -17.20 8.37 -16.82
C PRO A 162 -15.98 7.83 -16.05
N ALA A 163 -15.45 6.67 -16.44
CA ALA A 163 -14.26 6.09 -15.83
C ALA A 163 -13.01 6.97 -16.02
N VAL A 164 -12.84 7.55 -17.20
CA VAL A 164 -11.70 8.44 -17.52
C VAL A 164 -11.92 9.80 -16.88
N ARG A 165 -13.12 10.36 -16.99
CA ARG A 165 -13.48 11.66 -16.40
C ARG A 165 -13.24 11.71 -14.89
N ARG A 166 -13.69 10.71 -14.15
CA ARG A 166 -13.46 10.60 -12.69
C ARG A 166 -11.98 10.55 -12.33
N ARG A 167 -11.15 9.88 -13.15
CA ARG A 167 -9.68 9.85 -12.96
C ARG A 167 -9.05 11.21 -13.23
N VAL A 168 -9.49 11.93 -14.27
CA VAL A 168 -9.04 13.30 -14.56
C VAL A 168 -9.38 14.24 -13.40
N LEU A 169 -10.65 14.25 -12.96
CA LEU A 169 -11.11 15.07 -11.83
C LEU A 169 -10.32 14.80 -10.55
N ARG A 170 -10.09 13.52 -10.24
CA ARG A 170 -9.28 13.12 -9.08
C ARG A 170 -7.87 13.70 -9.15
N ARG A 171 -7.23 13.65 -10.32
CA ARG A 171 -5.87 14.18 -10.52
C ARG A 171 -5.85 15.70 -10.42
N ALA A 172 -6.82 16.37 -11.03
CA ALA A 172 -6.94 17.82 -10.97
C ALA A 172 -7.17 18.32 -9.54
N ALA A 173 -8.00 17.64 -8.75
CA ALA A 173 -8.19 17.96 -7.34
C ALA A 173 -6.89 17.81 -6.52
N ILE A 174 -6.11 16.75 -6.77
CA ILE A 174 -4.80 16.54 -6.12
C ILE A 174 -3.81 17.62 -6.55
N ALA A 175 -3.77 17.98 -7.84
CA ALA A 175 -2.92 19.04 -8.36
C ALA A 175 -3.27 20.41 -7.76
N ALA A 176 -4.56 20.66 -7.50
CA ALA A 176 -5.06 21.85 -6.83
C ALA A 176 -4.82 21.86 -5.30
N GLY A 177 -4.22 20.81 -4.71
CA GLY A 177 -3.83 20.76 -3.30
C GLY A 177 -4.68 19.85 -2.39
N ALA A 178 -5.61 19.08 -2.95
CA ALA A 178 -6.41 18.15 -2.13
C ALA A 178 -5.55 16.94 -1.67
N PRO A 179 -5.54 16.58 -0.37
CA PRO A 179 -4.82 15.43 0.11
C PRO A 179 -5.44 14.14 -0.44
N ALA A 180 -4.64 13.35 -1.15
CA ALA A 180 -5.08 12.12 -1.81
C ALA A 180 -5.71 11.08 -0.86
N GLY A 181 -5.39 11.13 0.44
CA GLY A 181 -5.93 10.25 1.48
C GLY A 181 -7.34 10.62 1.97
N SER A 182 -7.79 11.86 1.74
CA SER A 182 -9.09 12.35 2.22
C SER A 182 -10.10 12.53 1.09
N LEU A 183 -9.67 12.36 -0.16
CA LEU A 183 -10.51 12.46 -1.34
C LEU A 183 -11.26 11.15 -1.59
N PHE A 184 -12.50 11.09 -1.13
CA PHE A 184 -13.39 9.95 -1.31
C PHE A 184 -14.13 9.96 -2.67
N ALA A 185 -14.64 8.80 -3.07
CA ALA A 185 -15.40 8.62 -4.31
C ALA A 185 -16.58 9.59 -4.42
N ARG A 186 -17.32 9.80 -3.32
CA ARG A 186 -18.43 10.77 -3.26
C ARG A 186 -18.04 12.16 -3.73
N HIS A 187 -16.86 12.67 -3.36
CA HIS A 187 -16.44 14.03 -3.71
C HIS A 187 -16.18 14.14 -5.22
N ILE A 188 -15.64 13.07 -5.82
CA ILE A 188 -15.39 13.00 -7.26
C ILE A 188 -16.71 12.91 -8.01
N GLU A 189 -17.68 12.13 -7.51
CA GLU A 189 -19.02 12.02 -8.09
C GLU A 189 -19.79 13.34 -8.02
N GLU A 190 -19.74 14.07 -6.91
CA GLU A 190 -20.34 15.40 -6.82
C GLU A 190 -19.66 16.39 -7.78
N THR A 191 -18.34 16.30 -7.96
CA THR A 191 -17.64 17.11 -8.96
C THR A 191 -18.05 16.72 -10.39
N ASP A 192 -18.30 15.44 -10.65
CA ASP A 192 -18.80 14.92 -11.93
C ASP A 192 -20.18 15.48 -12.28
N ARG A 193 -21.04 15.67 -11.26
CA ARG A 193 -22.38 16.27 -11.42
C ARG A 193 -22.34 17.73 -11.84
N LEU A 194 -21.28 18.47 -11.53
CA LEU A 194 -21.08 19.84 -12.03
C LEU A 194 -20.91 19.87 -13.56
N ILE A 195 -20.40 18.78 -14.14
CA ILE A 195 -20.19 18.61 -15.57
C ILE A 195 -21.47 18.11 -16.24
N THR A 196 -22.04 17.01 -15.74
CA THR A 196 -23.11 16.27 -16.43
C THR A 196 -24.53 16.77 -16.11
N ALA A 197 -24.77 17.33 -14.92
CA ALA A 197 -26.12 17.63 -14.42
C ALA A 197 -26.25 19.08 -13.94
N TRP A 198 -25.58 20.03 -14.61
CA TRP A 198 -25.55 21.42 -14.19
C TRP A 198 -26.93 22.10 -14.25
N ARG A 199 -27.32 22.71 -13.12
CA ARG A 199 -28.58 23.47 -12.96
C ARG A 199 -28.37 24.75 -12.12
N GLY A 200 -27.18 25.37 -12.19
CA GLY A 200 -26.82 26.49 -11.31
C GLY A 200 -26.35 26.07 -9.93
N GLN A 201 -25.54 25.01 -9.85
CA GLN A 201 -25.07 24.45 -8.58
C GLN A 201 -24.02 25.35 -7.91
N ARG A 202 -24.03 25.41 -6.58
CA ARG A 202 -23.03 26.16 -5.79
C ARG A 202 -21.65 25.51 -5.89
N PRO A 203 -20.56 26.27 -5.66
CA PRO A 203 -19.22 25.69 -5.57
C PRO A 203 -19.13 24.57 -4.54
N LEU A 204 -18.41 23.51 -4.88
CA LEU A 204 -18.22 22.35 -4.01
C LEU A 204 -16.90 22.47 -3.25
N ASN A 205 -16.98 22.33 -1.93
CA ASN A 205 -15.80 22.28 -1.08
C ASN A 205 -15.25 20.84 -1.03
N LEU A 206 -14.03 20.68 -1.55
CA LEU A 206 -13.25 19.46 -1.50
C LEU A 206 -12.30 19.47 -0.29
N PRO A 207 -11.92 18.29 0.23
CA PRO A 207 -10.93 18.19 1.30
C PRO A 207 -9.61 18.86 0.87
N GLY A 208 -8.94 19.53 1.81
CA GLY A 208 -7.70 20.28 1.52
C GLY A 208 -7.92 21.75 1.19
N ARG A 209 -9.12 22.29 1.49
CA ARG A 209 -9.52 23.68 1.17
C ARG A 209 -9.53 23.94 -0.34
N VAL A 210 -9.82 22.92 -1.13
CA VAL A 210 -9.95 23.05 -2.58
C VAL A 210 -11.42 23.33 -2.89
N GLU A 211 -11.68 24.36 -3.67
CA GLU A 211 -13.02 24.69 -4.14
C GLU A 211 -13.13 24.32 -5.61
N ALA A 212 -14.17 23.56 -5.95
CA ALA A 212 -14.52 23.20 -7.33
C ALA A 212 -15.74 24.03 -7.77
N ARG A 213 -15.57 24.86 -8.80
CA ARG A 213 -16.66 25.65 -9.36
C ARG A 213 -16.66 25.62 -10.88
N ARG A 214 -17.85 25.68 -11.47
CA ARG A 214 -18.00 25.81 -12.92
C ARG A 214 -18.25 27.28 -13.28
N GLN A 215 -17.46 27.84 -14.20
CA GLN A 215 -17.58 29.21 -14.68
C GLN A 215 -17.46 29.22 -16.20
N GLY A 216 -18.49 29.70 -16.92
CA GLY A 216 -18.44 29.89 -18.38
C GLY A 216 -18.09 28.64 -19.20
N GLY A 217 -18.54 27.45 -18.76
CA GLY A 217 -18.19 26.20 -19.44
C GLY A 217 -16.84 25.60 -19.06
N ARG A 218 -16.12 26.21 -18.10
CA ARG A 218 -14.87 25.68 -17.55
C ARG A 218 -15.02 25.28 -16.09
N LEU A 219 -14.33 24.23 -15.67
CA LEU A 219 -14.22 23.80 -14.29
C LEU A 219 -12.93 24.37 -13.70
N VAL A 220 -13.09 25.17 -12.65
CA VAL A 220 -12.01 25.80 -11.89
C VAL A 220 -11.86 25.06 -10.57
N LEU A 221 -10.67 24.52 -10.33
CA LEU A 221 -10.27 23.87 -9.09
C LEU A 221 -9.14 24.70 -8.49
N GLN A 222 -9.41 25.37 -7.38
CA GLN A 222 -8.43 26.25 -6.75
C GLN A 222 -8.37 25.99 -5.25
N GLN A 223 -7.18 26.07 -4.68
CA GLN A 223 -7.05 26.11 -3.23
C GLN A 223 -7.47 27.49 -2.73
N ALA A 224 -8.39 27.55 -1.77
CA ALA A 224 -8.69 28.78 -1.05
C ALA A 224 -7.46 29.14 -0.20
N ILE A 225 -6.66 30.08 -0.70
CA ILE A 225 -5.51 30.64 0.01
C ILE A 225 -6.03 31.55 1.13
N ARG A 226 -5.50 31.35 2.35
CA ARG A 226 -5.59 32.32 3.44
C ARG A 226 -4.19 32.62 3.92
#